data_AF-A0A535K8C7-F1
#
_entry.id   AF-A0A535K8C7-F1
#
_cell.length_a   1.000
_cell.length_b   1.000
_cell.length_c   1.000
_cell.angle_alpha   90.00
_cell.angle_beta   90.00
_cell.angle_gamma   90.00
#
_symmetry.space_group_name_H-M   'P 1'
#
loop_
_entity.id
_entity.type
_entity.pdbx_description
1 polymer ?
#
loop_
_entity_poly.entity_id
_entity_poly.type
_entity_poly.pdbx_seq_one_letter_code
_entity_poly.pdbx_strand_id
1 'polypeptide(L)'
;MRNAIRFLAPLVAALAVTAACNAPRAASTPTPSATGTPSFAGKTLNIVTGGTGAVYIVYGAGLAELLNKKLGTAASAQSTTASVDNMKLIRDGKADVAFTLADTAFDRLCGQRHRDHRQPHPRGLRDGSGGGHLAGEARCAGFGERTS
;
A
#
# COMPACT_ATOMS: atom_id res chain seq x y z
N MET A 1 -34.67 36.12 20.23
CA MET A 1 -35.23 34.82 19.77
C MET A 1 -34.89 34.44 18.31
N ARG A 2 -34.28 35.32 17.48
CA ARG A 2 -33.89 35.00 16.09
C ARG A 2 -32.43 34.53 15.89
N ASN A 3 -31.64 34.47 16.97
CA ASN A 3 -30.21 34.12 16.91
C ASN A 3 -29.88 32.68 17.36
N ALA A 4 -30.85 31.95 17.89
CA ALA A 4 -30.67 30.56 18.35
C ALA A 4 -30.70 29.54 17.20
N ILE A 5 -31.28 29.90 16.05
CA ILE A 5 -31.41 29.01 14.88
C ILE A 5 -30.07 28.88 14.12
N ARG A 6 -29.16 29.85 14.24
CA ARG A 6 -27.88 29.85 13.51
C ARG A 6 -26.79 28.98 14.13
N PHE A 7 -26.95 28.56 15.39
CA PHE A 7 -25.99 27.70 16.08
C PHE A 7 -26.43 26.23 16.13
N LEU A 8 -27.63 25.90 15.64
CA LEU A 8 -28.13 24.52 15.59
C LEU A 8 -27.70 23.77 14.32
N ALA A 9 -27.31 24.49 13.26
CA ALA A 9 -26.95 23.93 11.96
C ALA A 9 -25.62 23.11 11.93
N PRO A 10 -24.53 23.47 12.66
CA PRO A 10 -23.30 22.67 12.59
C PRO A 10 -23.39 21.40 13.46
N LEU A 11 -24.30 21.36 14.45
CA LEU A 11 -24.44 20.24 15.37
C LEU A 11 -25.14 19.03 14.72
N VAL A 12 -26.09 19.27 13.80
CA VAL A 12 -26.80 18.18 13.08
C VAL A 12 -25.93 17.54 12.00
N ALA A 13 -25.02 18.30 11.37
CA ALA A 13 -24.09 17.77 10.37
C ALA A 13 -22.98 16.90 10.97
N ALA A 14 -22.58 17.16 12.24
CA ALA A 14 -21.57 16.35 12.93
C ALA A 14 -22.08 14.97 13.38
N LEU A 15 -23.41 14.77 13.49
CA LEU A 15 -23.99 13.49 13.91
C LEU A 15 -24.10 12.45 12.77
N ALA A 16 -24.02 12.87 11.51
CA ALA A 16 -24.16 11.98 10.36
C ALA A 16 -22.84 11.31 9.92
N VAL A 17 -21.69 11.83 10.34
CA VAL A 17 -20.37 11.36 9.86
C VAL A 17 -19.80 10.20 10.69
N THR A 18 -20.34 9.93 11.88
CA THR A 18 -19.81 8.90 12.80
C THR A 18 -20.42 7.51 12.59
N ALA A 19 -21.41 7.34 11.71
CA ALA A 19 -22.08 6.05 11.50
C ALA A 19 -21.42 5.14 10.43
N ALA A 20 -20.40 5.62 9.69
CA ALA A 20 -19.81 4.85 8.59
C ALA A 20 -18.48 4.13 8.94
N CYS A 21 -17.92 4.34 10.14
CA CYS A 21 -16.60 3.79 10.49
C CYS A 21 -16.62 2.51 11.35
N ASN A 22 -17.79 1.96 11.71
CA ASN A 22 -17.86 0.77 12.56
C ASN A 22 -18.48 -0.45 11.87
N ALA A 23 -17.82 -0.94 10.82
CA ALA A 23 -18.00 -2.30 10.34
C ALA A 23 -16.84 -3.17 10.88
N PRO A 24 -17.11 -4.16 11.76
CA PRO A 24 -16.09 -5.09 12.19
C PRO A 24 -15.60 -5.92 10.99
N ARG A 25 -14.32 -5.77 10.65
CA ARG A 25 -13.60 -6.70 9.78
C ARG A 25 -13.58 -8.05 10.51
N ALA A 26 -14.51 -8.92 10.12
CA ALA A 26 -14.63 -10.26 10.67
C ALA A 26 -13.26 -10.96 10.66
N ALA A 27 -12.87 -11.38 11.86
CA ALA A 27 -11.68 -12.14 12.12
C ALA A 27 -11.70 -13.48 11.37
N SER A 28 -10.50 -13.88 10.98
CA SER A 28 -10.07 -15.16 10.43
C SER A 28 -10.83 -16.39 10.96
N THR A 29 -11.54 -17.06 10.05
CA THR A 29 -11.99 -18.46 10.17
C THR A 29 -10.97 -19.41 9.50
N PRO A 30 -10.88 -20.68 9.94
CA PRO A 30 -9.79 -21.58 9.59
C PRO A 30 -9.81 -21.96 8.12
N THR A 31 -8.63 -22.01 7.51
CA THR A 31 -8.37 -22.32 6.10
C THR A 31 -8.75 -23.77 5.77
N PRO A 32 -9.78 -24.01 4.93
CA PRO A 32 -9.89 -25.27 4.22
C PRO A 32 -8.84 -25.27 3.09
N SER A 33 -8.08 -26.35 2.99
CA SER A 33 -7.16 -26.59 1.86
C SER A 33 -7.91 -26.48 0.54
N ALA A 34 -7.66 -25.41 -0.21
CA ALA A 34 -8.33 -25.13 -1.47
C ALA A 34 -7.65 -25.91 -2.61
N THR A 35 -8.17 -27.09 -2.94
CA THR A 35 -8.04 -27.65 -4.29
C THR A 35 -9.14 -27.02 -5.14
N GLY A 36 -8.94 -25.77 -5.56
CA GLY A 36 -9.87 -25.05 -6.42
C GLY A 36 -9.15 -23.92 -7.14
N THR A 37 -9.52 -23.66 -8.39
CA THR A 37 -8.97 -22.55 -9.19
C THR A 37 -9.11 -21.24 -8.39
N PRO A 38 -8.03 -20.47 -8.17
CA PRO A 38 -8.11 -19.23 -7.42
C PRO A 38 -9.07 -18.27 -8.13
N SER A 39 -10.21 -18.00 -7.49
CA SER A 39 -11.19 -17.02 -7.98
C SER A 39 -10.87 -15.64 -7.41
N PHE A 40 -10.75 -14.68 -8.32
CA PHE A 40 -10.53 -13.27 -7.99
C PHE A 40 -11.81 -12.44 -8.09
N ALA A 41 -12.93 -13.06 -8.48
CA ALA A 41 -14.21 -12.40 -8.63
C ALA A 41 -14.68 -11.78 -7.31
N GLY A 42 -15.06 -10.50 -7.34
CA GLY A 42 -15.52 -9.74 -6.17
C GLY A 42 -14.41 -9.26 -5.23
N LYS A 43 -13.12 -9.53 -5.51
CA LYS A 43 -12.01 -8.95 -4.73
C LYS A 43 -11.80 -7.48 -5.13
N THR A 44 -11.67 -6.61 -4.14
CA THR A 44 -11.25 -5.23 -4.36
C THR A 44 -9.74 -5.17 -4.52
N LEU A 45 -9.26 -4.48 -5.57
CA LEU A 45 -7.83 -4.29 -5.80
C LEU A 45 -7.52 -2.80 -5.88
N ASN A 46 -6.64 -2.32 -5.02
CA ASN A 46 -6.16 -0.95 -5.05
C ASN A 46 -4.80 -0.86 -5.75
N ILE A 47 -4.74 -0.16 -6.88
CA ILE A 47 -3.56 0.02 -7.71
C ILE A 47 -3.02 1.44 -7.52
N VAL A 48 -1.86 1.58 -6.89
CA VAL A 48 -1.23 2.89 -6.69
C VAL A 48 -0.21 3.18 -7.79
N THR A 49 -0.26 4.39 -8.34
CA THR A 49 0.42 4.75 -9.58
C THR A 49 1.53 5.78 -9.36
N GLY A 50 1.33 7.03 -9.74
CA GLY A 50 2.25 8.13 -9.52
C GLY A 50 1.51 9.46 -9.54
N GLY A 51 2.24 10.56 -9.63
CA GLY A 51 1.64 11.90 -9.62
C GLY A 51 0.70 12.13 -10.80
N THR A 52 -0.18 13.12 -10.66
CA THR A 52 -1.12 13.52 -11.72
C THR A 52 -0.35 13.86 -13.01
N GLY A 53 -0.69 13.20 -14.11
CA GLY A 53 -0.02 13.38 -15.41
C GLY A 53 1.15 12.41 -15.66
N ALA A 54 1.50 11.54 -14.70
CA ALA A 54 2.47 10.48 -14.94
C ALA A 54 1.89 9.38 -15.85
N VAL A 55 2.76 8.74 -16.62
CA VAL A 55 2.39 7.64 -17.54
C VAL A 55 1.71 6.48 -16.78
N TYR A 56 2.10 6.26 -15.53
CA TYR A 56 1.58 5.17 -14.70
C TYR A 56 0.09 5.31 -14.38
N ILE A 57 -0.49 6.50 -14.45
CA ILE A 57 -1.94 6.68 -14.26
C ILE A 57 -2.71 6.06 -15.43
N VAL A 58 -2.25 6.27 -16.66
CA VAL A 58 -2.89 5.72 -17.87
C VAL A 58 -2.75 4.20 -17.87
N TYR A 59 -1.58 3.68 -17.53
CA TYR A 59 -1.37 2.23 -17.41
C TYR A 59 -2.18 1.62 -16.27
N GLY A 60 -2.25 2.28 -15.11
CA GLY A 60 -3.05 1.82 -13.98
C GLY A 60 -4.54 1.76 -14.31
N ALA A 61 -5.07 2.77 -15.01
CA ALA A 61 -6.46 2.78 -15.46
C ALA A 61 -6.78 1.63 -16.43
N GLY A 62 -5.92 1.41 -17.44
CA GLY A 62 -6.06 0.30 -18.36
C GLY A 62 -5.94 -1.07 -17.68
N LEU A 63 -5.03 -1.19 -16.71
CA LEU A 63 -4.86 -2.41 -15.91
C LEU A 63 -6.11 -2.69 -15.06
N ALA A 64 -6.65 -1.68 -14.39
CA ALA A 64 -7.87 -1.80 -13.59
C ALA A 64 -9.04 -2.29 -14.46
N GLU A 65 -9.22 -1.71 -15.64
CA GLU A 65 -10.29 -2.10 -16.57
C GLU A 65 -10.13 -3.54 -17.06
N LEU A 66 -8.91 -3.96 -17.39
CA LEU A 66 -8.63 -5.34 -17.81
C LEU A 66 -8.90 -6.34 -16.69
N LEU A 67 -8.45 -6.05 -15.47
CA LEU A 67 -8.69 -6.90 -14.30
C LEU A 67 -10.19 -7.05 -14.05
N ASN A 68 -10.95 -5.95 -14.11
CA ASN A 68 -12.39 -5.98 -13.92
C ASN A 68 -13.09 -6.82 -15.00
N LYS A 69 -12.68 -6.71 -16.27
CA LYS A 69 -13.26 -7.47 -17.38
C LYS A 69 -12.92 -8.97 -17.35
N LYS A 70 -11.68 -9.32 -16.96
CA LYS A 70 -11.17 -10.70 -17.07
C LYS A 70 -11.35 -11.52 -15.80
N LEU A 71 -11.24 -10.88 -14.64
CA LEU A 71 -11.21 -11.54 -13.34
C LEU A 71 -12.45 -11.22 -12.50
N GLY A 72 -13.32 -10.31 -12.95
CA GLY A 72 -14.50 -9.89 -12.19
C GLY A 72 -14.14 -9.19 -10.87
N THR A 73 -12.94 -8.64 -10.77
CA THR A 73 -12.46 -7.87 -9.61
C THR A 73 -13.12 -6.48 -9.57
N ALA A 74 -13.01 -5.81 -8.42
CA ALA A 74 -13.26 -4.38 -8.26
C ALA A 74 -11.92 -3.65 -8.12
N ALA A 75 -11.20 -3.51 -9.23
CA ALA A 75 -9.92 -2.83 -9.30
C ALA A 75 -10.08 -1.33 -9.58
N SER A 76 -9.29 -0.51 -8.89
CA SER A 76 -9.24 0.95 -9.07
C SER A 76 -7.80 1.45 -9.05
N ALA A 77 -7.51 2.46 -9.88
CA ALA A 77 -6.21 3.10 -9.93
C ALA A 77 -6.24 4.45 -9.20
N GLN A 78 -5.24 4.69 -8.35
CA GLN A 78 -5.11 5.88 -7.53
C GLN A 78 -3.80 6.61 -7.83
N SER A 79 -3.89 7.94 -7.89
CA SER A 79 -2.75 8.85 -7.98
C SER A 79 -2.09 9.01 -6.61
N THR A 80 -0.76 9.05 -6.58
CA THR A 80 0.05 9.11 -5.36
C THR A 80 1.29 9.98 -5.56
N THR A 81 2.08 10.20 -4.51
CA THR A 81 3.35 10.95 -4.56
C THR A 81 4.53 10.16 -5.14
N ALA A 82 4.30 9.07 -5.90
CA ALA A 82 5.30 8.19 -6.54
C ALA A 82 5.85 7.02 -5.68
N SER A 83 6.94 6.40 -6.16
CA SER A 83 7.44 5.05 -5.79
C SER A 83 7.69 4.83 -4.30
N VAL A 84 8.30 5.80 -3.61
CA VAL A 84 8.68 5.71 -2.19
C VAL A 84 7.45 5.59 -1.29
N ASP A 85 6.39 6.34 -1.62
CA ASP A 85 5.11 6.31 -0.93
C ASP A 85 4.30 5.06 -1.32
N ASN A 86 4.35 4.65 -2.59
CA ASN A 86 3.70 3.43 -3.04
C ASN A 86 4.20 2.19 -2.28
N MET A 87 5.52 2.06 -2.12
CA MET A 87 6.10 0.95 -1.35
C MET A 87 5.72 1.01 0.14
N LYS A 88 5.42 2.21 0.68
CA LYS A 88 4.86 2.34 2.03
C LYS A 88 3.42 1.85 2.07
N LEU A 89 2.60 2.19 1.08
CA LEU A 89 1.21 1.74 0.99
C LEU A 89 1.09 0.21 0.82
N ILE A 90 1.98 -0.40 0.05
CA ILE A 90 2.09 -1.87 -0.06
C ILE A 90 2.44 -2.48 1.30
N ARG A 91 3.46 -1.97 1.97
CA ARG A 91 3.87 -2.48 3.29
C ARG A 91 2.77 -2.35 4.33
N ASP A 92 2.02 -1.25 4.29
CA ASP A 92 0.95 -0.96 5.24
C ASP A 92 -0.37 -1.69 4.85
N GLY A 93 -0.38 -2.48 3.76
CA GLY A 93 -1.55 -3.23 3.28
C GLY A 93 -2.70 -2.35 2.78
N LYS A 94 -2.40 -1.09 2.42
CA LYS A 94 -3.36 -0.11 1.90
C LYS A 94 -3.44 -0.12 0.37
N ALA A 95 -2.46 -0.74 -0.28
CA ALA A 95 -2.45 -0.99 -1.71
C ALA A 95 -2.16 -2.46 -1.95
N ASP A 96 -2.77 -3.02 -3.00
CA ASP A 96 -2.55 -4.41 -3.42
C ASP A 96 -1.51 -4.49 -4.54
N VAL A 97 -1.48 -3.46 -5.40
CA VAL A 97 -0.56 -3.35 -6.54
C VAL A 97 0.02 -1.94 -6.57
N ALA A 98 1.31 -1.83 -6.87
CA ALA A 98 2.02 -0.55 -6.91
C ALA A 98 2.95 -0.46 -8.11
N PHE A 99 2.95 0.70 -8.75
CA PHE A 99 4.05 1.10 -9.63
C PHE A 99 5.21 1.64 -8.79
N THR A 100 6.43 1.24 -9.12
CA THR A 100 7.65 1.70 -8.44
C THR A 100 8.82 1.65 -9.41
N LEU A 101 9.84 2.46 -9.13
CA LEU A 101 11.15 2.32 -9.75
C LEU A 101 11.87 1.11 -9.15
N ALA A 102 12.74 0.48 -9.95
CA ALA A 102 13.45 -0.73 -9.57
C ALA A 102 14.44 -0.50 -8.41
N ASP A 103 15.12 0.64 -8.41
CA ASP A 103 16.01 1.07 -7.32
C ASP A 103 15.25 1.24 -5.99
N THR A 104 14.09 1.90 -6.02
CA THR A 104 13.23 2.09 -4.85
C THR A 104 12.67 0.76 -4.37
N ALA A 105 12.27 -0.13 -5.28
CA ALA A 105 11.80 -1.46 -4.91
C ALA A 105 12.92 -2.27 -4.24
N PHE A 106 14.12 -2.24 -4.82
CA PHE A 106 15.30 -2.92 -4.32
C PHE A 106 15.69 -2.41 -2.93
N ASP A 107 15.81 -1.09 -2.74
CA ASP A 107 16.07 -0.45 -1.46
C ASP A 107 15.07 -0.90 -0.38
N ARG A 108 13.78 -0.98 -0.74
CA ARG A 108 12.72 -1.36 0.18
C ARG A 108 12.66 -2.86 0.47
N LEU A 109 13.05 -3.71 -0.48
CA LEU A 109 13.14 -5.16 -0.29
C LEU A 109 14.38 -5.55 0.52
N CYS A 110 15.51 -4.91 0.24
CA CYS A 110 16.81 -5.18 0.86
C CYS A 110 17.03 -4.47 2.19
N GLY A 111 16.15 -3.55 2.55
CA GLY A 111 16.39 -2.66 3.68
C GLY A 111 17.62 -1.77 3.47
N GLN A 112 18.11 -1.67 2.23
CA GLN A 112 19.10 -0.67 1.85
C GLN A 112 18.38 0.66 1.85
N ARG A 113 18.37 1.32 2.99
CA ARG A 113 18.18 2.77 2.95
C ARG A 113 19.34 3.29 2.15
N HIS A 114 19.06 4.00 1.04
CA HIS A 114 19.94 5.03 0.49
C HIS A 114 20.76 5.57 1.66
N ARG A 115 22.03 5.15 1.76
CA ARG A 115 22.90 5.55 2.86
C ARG A 115 23.04 7.04 2.66
N ASP A 116 22.20 7.75 3.38
CA ASP A 116 22.14 9.18 3.41
C ASP A 116 23.57 9.64 3.64
N HIS A 117 24.08 10.47 2.72
CA HIS A 117 25.33 11.18 2.94
C HIS A 117 25.21 12.20 4.09
N ARG A 118 24.19 12.10 4.96
CA ARG A 118 24.30 12.54 6.35
C ARG A 118 25.50 11.87 6.99
N GLN A 119 26.53 12.70 7.17
CA GLN A 119 27.78 12.38 7.85
C GLN A 119 27.55 11.52 9.09
N PRO A 120 28.39 10.49 9.30
CA PRO A 120 28.29 9.64 10.48
C PRO A 120 28.62 10.49 11.71
N HIS A 121 27.62 10.74 12.56
CA HIS A 121 27.90 11.14 13.93
C HIS A 121 28.41 9.92 14.69
N PRO A 122 29.60 9.99 15.32
CA PRO A 122 30.16 8.86 16.03
C PRO A 122 29.46 8.75 17.38
N ARG A 123 28.48 7.86 17.48
CA ARG A 123 28.04 7.35 18.78
C ARG A 123 27.94 5.85 18.71
N GLY A 124 29.03 5.22 19.13
CA GLY A 124 28.99 3.82 19.53
C GLY A 124 27.96 3.66 20.64
N LEU A 125 27.02 2.75 20.42
CA LEU A 125 26.35 2.00 21.46
C LEU A 125 25.57 0.88 20.78
N ARG A 126 25.86 -0.33 21.25
CA ARG A 126 25.24 -1.60 20.87
C ARG A 126 23.73 -1.46 20.81
N ASP A 127 23.12 -1.95 19.74
CA ASP A 127 21.76 -2.47 19.86
C ASP A 127 21.61 -3.77 19.07
N GLY A 128 21.25 -4.82 19.79
CA GLY A 128 21.18 -6.21 19.36
C GLY A 128 19.85 -6.54 18.68
N SER A 129 19.47 -5.79 17.65
CA SER A 129 18.25 -6.08 16.86
C SER A 129 18.59 -6.90 15.60
N GLY A 130 19.07 -8.12 15.81
CA GLY A 130 19.59 -9.03 14.77
C GLY A 130 18.55 -9.92 14.07
N GLY A 131 17.27 -9.52 13.99
CA GLY A 131 16.20 -10.37 13.42
C GLY A 131 15.78 -10.03 11.99
N GLY A 132 15.87 -8.77 11.57
CA GLY A 132 15.33 -8.30 10.29
C GLY A 132 16.33 -8.21 9.14
N HIS A 133 17.63 -8.08 9.45
CA HIS A 133 18.66 -7.85 8.44
C HIS A 133 18.95 -9.12 7.62
N LEU A 134 19.00 -10.28 8.27
CA LEU A 134 19.31 -11.56 7.63
C LEU A 134 18.22 -11.99 6.62
N ALA A 135 16.94 -11.71 6.93
CA ALA A 135 15.83 -12.01 6.02
C ALA A 135 15.81 -11.07 4.80
N GLY A 136 16.28 -9.82 4.96
CA GLY A 136 16.46 -8.86 3.87
C GLY A 136 17.61 -9.25 2.94
N GLU A 137 18.78 -9.60 3.51
CA GLU A 137 19.95 -10.06 2.74
C GLU A 137 19.64 -11.31 1.91
N ALA A 138 18.98 -12.32 2.49
CA ALA A 138 18.62 -13.54 1.77
C ALA A 138 17.65 -13.28 0.59
N ARG A 139 16.73 -12.32 0.74
CA ARG A 139 15.82 -11.91 -0.34
C ARG A 139 16.54 -11.18 -1.47
N CYS A 140 17.65 -10.51 -1.18
CA CYS A 140 18.39 -9.73 -2.16
C CYS A 140 19.42 -10.55 -2.92
N ALA A 141 20.06 -11.51 -2.27
CA ALA A 141 20.91 -12.50 -2.95
C ALA A 141 20.14 -13.21 -4.07
N GLY A 142 18.92 -13.67 -3.77
CA GLY A 142 18.07 -14.36 -4.75
C GLY A 142 17.38 -13.47 -5.80
N PHE A 143 17.52 -12.14 -5.72
CA PHE A 143 17.08 -11.21 -6.77
C PHE A 143 18.18 -11.02 -7.82
N GLY A 144 19.43 -10.82 -7.39
CA GLY A 144 20.58 -10.64 -8.30
C GLY A 144 20.87 -11.86 -9.17
N GLU A 145 20.74 -13.07 -8.61
CA GLU A 145 20.96 -14.33 -9.34
C GLU A 145 19.89 -14.62 -10.41
N ARG A 146 18.72 -13.99 -10.34
CA ARG A 146 17.59 -14.24 -11.25
C ARG A 146 17.53 -13.28 -12.44
N THR A 147 18.37 -12.25 -12.43
CA THR A 147 18.41 -11.18 -13.43
C THR A 147 19.68 -11.20 -14.29
N SER A 148 20.51 -12.26 -14.20
CA SER A 148 21.68 -12.49 -15.04
C SER A 148 21.47 -13.66 -15.99
#